data_AF-D8R4X4-F1
#
_entry.id   AF-D8R4X4-F1
#
_cell.length_a   1.000
_cell.length_b   1.000
_cell.length_c   1.000
_cell.angle_alpha   90.00
_cell.angle_beta   90.00
_cell.angle_gamma   90.00
#
_symmetry.space_group_name_H-M   'P 1'
#
loop_
_entity.id
_entity.type
_entity.pdbx_description
1 polymer ?
#
loop_
_entity_poly.entity_id
_entity_poly.type
_entity_poly.pdbx_seq_one_letter_code
_entity_poly.pdbx_strand_id
1 'polypeptide(L)'
;KERGEKCPTKVTNQVFRHAKHRGASYINKPKMRHYVHCYALHCLDLEQSNHLRKVFKDRGENVGAWRQACYYPLVEMARNLNWDIEGVFSRNDKLRIWYVPTRLRQLCHLEKSKEC
;
A
#
# COMPACT_ATOMS: atom_id res chain seq x y z
N LYS A 1 23.60 3.16 -9.95
CA LYS A 1 24.12 4.48 -10.38
C LYS A 1 25.55 4.35 -10.90
N GLU A 2 26.44 3.69 -10.15
CA GLU A 2 27.84 3.41 -10.54
C GLU A 2 28.02 2.81 -11.95
N ARG A 3 27.10 1.93 -12.39
CA ARG A 3 27.19 1.25 -13.70
C ARG A 3 26.54 2.01 -14.87
N GLY A 4 26.04 3.23 -14.68
CA GLY A 4 25.34 4.00 -15.73
C GLY A 4 23.96 3.47 -16.16
N GLU A 5 23.51 2.33 -15.63
CA GLU A 5 22.19 1.76 -15.91
C GLU A 5 21.03 2.59 -15.33
N LYS A 6 19.85 2.51 -15.97
CA LYS A 6 18.60 3.15 -15.51
C LYS A 6 18.31 2.76 -14.06
N CYS A 7 18.32 3.74 -13.17
CA CYS A 7 18.05 3.52 -11.75
C CYS A 7 16.54 3.32 -11.52
N PRO A 8 16.10 2.20 -10.91
CA PRO A 8 14.70 2.03 -10.57
C PRO A 8 14.29 3.01 -9.46
N THR A 9 13.09 3.60 -9.60
CA THR A 9 12.48 4.50 -8.60
C THR A 9 11.39 3.81 -7.77
N LYS A 10 10.99 2.60 -8.18
CA LYS A 10 9.99 1.77 -7.52
C LYS A 10 10.57 0.39 -7.18
N VAL A 11 9.90 -0.35 -6.30
CA VAL A 11 10.23 -1.75 -5.98
C VAL A 11 9.86 -2.65 -7.18
N THR A 12 10.88 -3.05 -7.95
CA THR A 12 10.73 -3.90 -9.15
C THR A 12 11.06 -5.37 -8.87
N ASN A 13 10.91 -6.22 -9.89
CA ASN A 13 11.35 -7.62 -9.82
C ASN A 13 12.85 -7.75 -9.49
N GLN A 14 13.69 -6.78 -9.88
CA GLN A 14 15.12 -6.79 -9.56
C GLN A 14 15.35 -6.68 -8.06
N VAL A 15 14.57 -5.84 -7.36
CA VAL A 15 14.66 -5.70 -5.90
C VAL A 15 14.30 -7.01 -5.20
N PHE A 16 13.23 -7.68 -5.62
CA PHE A 16 12.85 -8.99 -5.04
C PHE A 16 13.89 -10.09 -5.33
N ARG A 17 14.46 -10.14 -6.54
CA ARG A 17 15.54 -11.08 -6.87
C ARG A 17 16.78 -10.81 -6.03
N HIS A 18 17.14 -9.54 -5.85
CA HIS A 18 18.26 -9.15 -5.01
C HIS A 18 18.04 -9.54 -3.54
N ALA A 19 16.84 -9.29 -2.98
CA ALA A 19 16.51 -9.69 -1.62
C ALA A 19 16.68 -11.22 -1.41
N LYS A 20 16.17 -12.03 -2.34
CA LYS A 20 16.37 -13.50 -2.31
C LYS A 20 17.85 -13.87 -2.35
N HIS A 21 18.62 -13.24 -3.24
CA HIS A 21 20.07 -13.49 -3.37
C HIS A 21 20.85 -13.09 -2.11
N ARG A 22 20.39 -12.08 -1.37
CA ARG A 22 20.99 -11.62 -0.11
C ARG A 22 20.50 -12.40 1.13
N GLY A 23 19.83 -13.54 0.94
CA GLY A 23 19.35 -14.39 2.04
C GLY A 23 18.02 -13.98 2.66
N ALA A 24 17.39 -12.88 2.21
CA ALA A 24 16.07 -12.45 2.69
C ALA A 24 14.93 -13.19 1.95
N SER A 25 14.99 -14.53 1.96
CA SER A 25 14.10 -15.42 1.20
C SER A 25 12.62 -15.32 1.61
N TYR A 26 12.34 -14.88 2.84
CA TYR A 26 10.99 -14.64 3.35
C TYR A 26 10.31 -13.42 2.69
N ILE A 27 11.04 -12.55 2.00
CA ILE A 27 10.50 -11.42 1.23
C ILE A 27 10.16 -11.90 -0.18
N ASN A 28 8.88 -11.92 -0.52
CA ASN A 28 8.42 -12.30 -1.87
C ASN A 28 7.40 -11.33 -2.44
N LYS A 29 7.43 -11.17 -3.77
CA LYS A 29 6.60 -10.21 -4.51
C LYS A 29 5.09 -10.42 -4.27
N PRO A 30 4.53 -11.64 -4.35
CA PRO A 30 3.10 -11.85 -4.10
C PRO A 30 2.67 -11.37 -2.72
N LYS A 31 3.35 -11.81 -1.66
CA LYS A 31 3.03 -11.41 -0.27
C LYS A 31 3.16 -9.91 -0.08
N MET A 32 4.26 -9.30 -0.53
CA MET A 32 4.45 -7.86 -0.35
C MET A 32 3.36 -7.06 -1.06
N ARG A 33 3.05 -7.37 -2.33
CA ARG A 33 1.97 -6.70 -3.09
C ARG A 33 0.61 -6.82 -2.42
N HIS A 34 0.35 -7.94 -1.76
CA HIS A 34 -0.92 -8.23 -1.13
C HIS A 34 -1.25 -7.32 0.06
N TYR A 35 -0.22 -6.78 0.73
CA TYR A 35 -0.36 -5.97 1.95
C TYR A 35 0.14 -4.52 1.77
N VAL A 36 0.44 -4.07 0.54
CA VAL A 36 0.93 -2.70 0.29
C VAL A 36 -0.06 -1.65 0.81
N HIS A 37 -1.37 -1.83 0.62
CA HIS A 37 -2.35 -0.86 1.12
C HIS A 37 -2.42 -0.84 2.66
N CYS A 38 -2.26 -1.98 3.33
CA CYS A 38 -2.16 -2.00 4.80
C CYS A 38 -0.92 -1.22 5.28
N TYR A 39 0.22 -1.40 4.60
CA TYR A 39 1.42 -0.62 4.86
C TYR A 39 1.25 0.87 4.52
N ALA A 40 0.49 1.18 3.47
CA ALA A 40 0.15 2.55 3.09
C ALA A 40 -0.64 3.25 4.21
N LEU A 41 -1.70 2.60 4.72
CA LEU A 41 -2.47 3.13 5.85
C LEU A 41 -1.55 3.40 7.05
N HIS A 42 -0.67 2.45 7.39
CA HIS A 42 0.29 2.63 8.48
C HIS A 42 1.25 3.81 8.27
N CYS A 43 1.69 4.08 7.04
CA CYS A 43 2.61 5.17 6.75
C CYS A 43 1.95 6.55 6.68
N LEU A 44 0.65 6.59 6.35
CA LEU A 44 -0.12 7.83 6.17
C LEU A 44 -0.84 8.24 7.45
N ASP A 45 -1.31 7.26 8.22
CA ASP A 45 -2.04 7.47 9.46
C ASP A 45 -1.79 6.29 10.43
N LEU A 46 -0.77 6.46 11.26
CA LEU A 46 -0.36 5.46 12.24
C LEU A 46 -1.44 5.22 13.29
N GLU A 47 -2.14 6.27 13.71
CA GLU A 47 -3.17 6.20 14.74
C GLU A 47 -4.36 5.40 14.24
N GLN A 48 -4.89 5.74 13.07
CA GLN A 48 -5.98 4.98 12.44
C GLN A 48 -5.58 3.54 12.14
N SER A 49 -4.34 3.30 11.70
CA SER A 49 -3.80 1.96 11.49
C SER A 49 -3.79 1.13 12.78
N ASN A 50 -3.31 1.70 13.88
CA ASN A 50 -3.25 1.04 15.19
C ASN A 50 -4.64 0.80 15.77
N HIS A 51 -5.53 1.77 15.65
CA HIS A 51 -6.93 1.61 16.06
C HIS A 51 -7.61 0.46 15.30
N LEU A 52 -7.47 0.43 13.96
CA LEU A 52 -8.08 -0.61 13.14
C LEU A 52 -7.52 -2.00 13.48
N ARG A 53 -6.21 -2.11 13.72
CA ARG A 53 -5.58 -3.36 14.20
C ARG A 53 -6.14 -3.81 15.54
N LYS A 54 -6.35 -2.88 16.49
CA LYS A 54 -6.93 -3.19 17.80
C LYS A 54 -8.37 -3.67 17.67
N VAL A 55 -9.22 -2.94 16.96
CA VAL A 55 -10.64 -3.30 16.78
C VAL A 55 -10.81 -4.69 16.16
N PHE A 56 -10.04 -5.02 15.11
CA PHE A 56 -10.14 -6.33 14.47
C PHE A 56 -9.57 -7.46 15.35
N LYS A 57 -8.52 -7.17 16.13
CA LYS A 57 -8.01 -8.13 17.13
C LYS A 57 -9.05 -8.41 18.21
N ASP A 58 -9.66 -7.37 18.77
CA ASP A 58 -10.63 -7.49 19.88
C ASP A 58 -11.91 -8.21 19.44
N ARG A 59 -12.26 -8.13 18.15
CA ARG A 59 -13.38 -8.87 17.53
C ARG A 59 -13.03 -10.31 17.13
N GLY A 60 -11.77 -10.74 17.25
CA GLY A 60 -11.33 -12.06 16.81
C GLY A 60 -11.36 -12.24 15.27
N GLU A 61 -11.29 -11.14 14.52
CA GLU A 61 -11.36 -11.16 13.06
C GLU A 61 -10.09 -11.72 12.43
N ASN A 62 -10.24 -12.39 11.29
CA ASN A 62 -9.09 -12.91 10.55
C ASN A 62 -8.33 -11.78 9.83
N VAL A 63 -7.07 -12.07 9.45
CA VAL A 63 -6.21 -11.12 8.72
C VAL A 63 -6.84 -10.66 7.40
N GLY A 64 -7.62 -11.51 6.75
CA GLY A 64 -8.33 -11.17 5.52
C GLY A 64 -9.35 -10.05 5.71
N ALA A 65 -10.16 -10.13 6.76
CA ALA A 65 -11.15 -9.11 7.12
C ALA A 65 -10.48 -7.77 7.45
N TRP A 66 -9.45 -7.78 8.31
CA TRP A 66 -8.65 -6.58 8.62
C TRP A 66 -8.02 -5.98 7.35
N ARG A 67 -7.43 -6.83 6.50
CA ARG A 67 -6.80 -6.40 5.24
C ARG A 67 -7.81 -5.70 4.33
N GLN A 68 -9.04 -6.21 4.22
CA GLN A 68 -10.08 -5.53 3.42
C GLN A 68 -10.47 -4.19 4.04
N ALA A 69 -10.60 -4.12 5.36
CA ALA A 69 -10.95 -2.89 6.05
C ALA A 69 -9.93 -1.76 5.86
N CYS A 70 -8.64 -2.08 5.66
CA CYS A 70 -7.62 -1.07 5.37
C CYS A 70 -7.86 -0.27 4.08
N TYR A 71 -8.74 -0.71 3.16
CA TYR A 71 -9.04 0.07 1.96
C TYR A 71 -9.86 1.33 2.26
N TYR A 72 -10.82 1.28 3.20
CA TYR A 72 -11.76 2.38 3.41
C TYR A 72 -11.08 3.70 3.79
N PRO A 73 -10.17 3.75 4.78
CA PRO A 73 -9.52 5.01 5.15
C PRO A 73 -8.65 5.58 4.02
N LEU A 74 -8.05 4.72 3.18
CA LEU A 74 -7.24 5.16 2.04
C LEU A 74 -8.09 5.75 0.92
N VAL A 75 -9.28 5.21 0.68
CA VAL A 75 -10.22 5.78 -0.29
C VAL A 75 -10.69 7.15 0.20
N GLU A 76 -10.96 7.30 1.50
CA GLU A 76 -11.31 8.59 2.11
C GLU A 76 -10.17 9.61 1.98
N MET A 77 -8.92 9.22 2.22
CA MET A 77 -7.76 10.08 1.98
C MET A 77 -7.65 10.51 0.52
N ALA A 78 -7.92 9.60 -0.43
CA ALA A 78 -7.93 9.94 -1.85
C ALA A 78 -9.05 10.93 -2.17
N ARG A 79 -10.27 10.71 -1.67
CA ARG A 79 -11.42 11.63 -1.82
C ARG A 79 -11.05 13.05 -1.36
N ASN A 80 -10.46 13.18 -0.18
CA ASN A 80 -10.00 14.46 0.38
C ASN A 80 -8.86 15.12 -0.42
N LEU A 81 -8.21 14.36 -1.31
CA LEU A 81 -7.19 14.86 -2.23
C LEU A 81 -7.67 14.81 -3.69
N ASN A 82 -8.92 15.17 -3.96
CA ASN A 82 -9.52 15.22 -5.30
C ASN A 82 -9.38 13.90 -6.08
N TRP A 83 -9.46 12.77 -5.37
CA TRP A 83 -9.29 11.41 -5.88
C TRP A 83 -7.87 11.06 -6.38
N ASP A 84 -6.85 11.82 -5.99
CA ASP A 84 -5.45 11.61 -6.40
C ASP A 84 -4.70 10.61 -5.50
N ILE A 85 -5.04 9.32 -5.62
CA ILE A 85 -4.38 8.26 -4.85
C ILE A 85 -2.89 8.06 -5.22
N GLU A 86 -2.50 8.38 -6.46
CA GLU A 86 -1.09 8.36 -6.87
C GLU A 86 -0.31 9.49 -6.18
N GLY A 87 -0.93 10.67 -6.04
CA GLY A 87 -0.45 11.79 -5.23
C GLY A 87 -0.26 11.43 -3.76
N VAL A 88 -1.24 10.77 -3.16
CA VAL A 88 -1.15 10.28 -1.76
C VAL A 88 0.10 9.40 -1.57
N PHE A 89 0.37 8.46 -2.48
CA PHE A 89 1.55 7.59 -2.39
C PHE A 89 2.85 8.31 -2.67
N SER A 90 2.88 9.20 -3.66
CA SER A 90 4.11 9.86 -4.11
C SER A 90 4.64 10.91 -3.13
N ARG A 91 3.77 11.55 -2.35
CA ARG A 91 4.14 12.56 -1.33
C ARG A 91 4.77 11.97 -0.07
N ASN A 92 4.59 10.67 0.20
CA ASN A 92 5.17 10.01 1.36
C ASN A 92 6.47 9.27 1.00
N ASP A 93 7.58 9.58 1.69
CA ASP A 93 8.89 9.03 1.37
C ASP A 93 9.00 7.50 1.42
N LYS A 94 8.22 6.86 2.30
CA LYS A 94 8.20 5.39 2.42
C LYS A 94 7.31 4.75 1.37
N LEU A 95 6.27 5.44 0.90
CA LEU A 95 5.30 4.92 -0.07
C LEU A 95 5.65 5.25 -1.52
N ARG A 96 6.45 6.29 -1.77
CA ARG A 96 6.81 6.71 -3.13
C ARG A 96 7.55 5.65 -3.93
N ILE A 97 8.13 4.63 -3.29
CA ILE A 97 8.79 3.49 -3.95
C ILE A 97 7.82 2.34 -4.27
N TRP A 98 6.60 2.37 -3.74
CA TRP A 98 5.58 1.36 -4.00
C TRP A 98 4.69 1.79 -5.16
N TYR A 99 4.19 0.80 -5.89
CA TYR A 99 3.09 1.00 -6.85
C TYR A 99 1.77 1.00 -6.09
N VAL A 100 0.85 1.88 -6.47
CA VAL A 100 -0.51 1.86 -5.92
C VAL A 100 -1.18 0.52 -6.30
N PRO A 101 -1.75 -0.24 -5.35
CA PRO A 101 -2.43 -1.49 -5.65
C PRO A 101 -3.59 -1.29 -6.62
N THR A 102 -3.72 -2.15 -7.64
CA THR A 102 -4.80 -2.07 -8.63
C THR A 102 -6.19 -2.03 -7.99
N ARG A 103 -6.42 -2.85 -6.96
CA ARG A 103 -7.70 -2.87 -6.24
C ARG A 103 -8.01 -1.54 -5.56
N LEU A 104 -7.02 -0.88 -4.96
CA LEU A 104 -7.21 0.43 -4.32
C LEU A 104 -7.60 1.48 -5.35
N ARG A 105 -6.93 1.52 -6.52
CA ARG A 105 -7.30 2.42 -7.61
C ARG A 105 -8.73 2.19 -8.11
N GLN A 106 -9.10 0.93 -8.30
CA GLN A 106 -10.46 0.57 -8.72
C GLN A 106 -11.51 1.04 -7.70
N LEU A 107 -11.25 0.88 -6.40
CA LEU A 107 -12.15 1.35 -5.35
C LEU A 107 -12.26 2.88 -5.35
N CYS A 108 -11.15 3.61 -5.47
CA CYS A 108 -11.18 5.07 -5.61
C CYS A 108 -12.01 5.51 -6.82
N HIS A 109 -11.84 4.87 -7.99
CA HIS A 109 -12.63 5.20 -9.18
C HIS A 109 -14.12 4.89 -9.00
N LEU A 110 -14.44 3.74 -8.40
CA LEU A 110 -15.81 3.33 -8.14
C LEU A 110 -16.51 4.30 -7.20
N GLU A 111 -15.88 4.67 -6.09
CA GLU A 111 -16.47 5.62 -5.13
C GLU A 111 -16.60 7.02 -5.74
N LYS A 112 -15.61 7.48 -6.51
CA LYS A 112 -15.71 8.75 -7.27
C LYS A 112 -16.94 8.79 -8.16
N SER A 113 -17.21 7.70 -8.87
CA SER A 113 -18.33 7.62 -9.81
C SER A 113 -19.71 7.64 -9.15
N LYS A 114 -19.80 7.40 -7.84
CA LYS A 114 -21.07 7.47 -7.07
C LYS A 114 -21.40 8.88 -6.59
N GLU A 115 -20.41 9.76 -6.57
CA GLU A 115 -20.55 11.16 -6.11
C GLU A 115 -20.79 12.15 -7.25
N CYS A 116 -20.61 11.71 -8.50
CA CYS A 116 -20.94 12.45 -9.71
C CYS A 116 -22.32 12.04 -10.22
#